data_AF-A0A6N3QH70-F1
#
_entry.id   AF-A0A6N3QH70-F1
#
_cell.length_a   1.000
_cell.length_b   1.000
_cell.length_c   1.000
_cell.angle_alpha   90.00
_cell.angle_beta   90.00
_cell.angle_gamma   90.00
#
_symmetry.space_group_name_H-M   'P 1'
#
loop_
_entity.id
_entity.type
_entity.pdbx_description
1 polymer ?
#
loop_
_entity_poly.entity_id
_entity_poly.type
_entity_poly.pdbx_seq_one_letter_code
_entity_poly.pdbx_strand_id
1 'polypeptide(L)' 'MKWEGDPPPFHEIRSLSGRLHSAEKGSDFTQALLGHRSSSMTDKYRDGRGREWKDI' A
#
# COMPACT_ATOMS: atom_id res chain seq x y z
N MET A 1 1.94 22.55 -6.82
CA MET A 1 2.27 21.13 -6.61
C MET A 1 2.47 20.51 -7.98
N LYS A 2 3.72 20.21 -8.36
CA LYS A 2 4.04 19.61 -9.67
C LYS A 2 4.58 18.21 -9.38
N TRP A 3 3.97 17.21 -9.98
CA TRP A 3 4.42 15.83 -9.87
C TRP A 3 5.52 15.59 -10.91
N GLU A 4 6.57 14.87 -10.53
CA GLU A 4 7.53 14.31 -11.47
C GLU A 4 6.91 13.03 -12.05
N GLY A 5 6.38 13.12 -13.27
CA GLY A 5 5.66 12.04 -13.95
C GLY A 5 4.14 12.04 -13.73
N ASP A 6 3.49 10.91 -14.03
CA ASP A 6 2.04 10.78 -13.89
C ASP A 6 1.63 10.80 -12.41
N PRO A 7 0.67 11.66 -12.02
CA PRO A 7 0.21 11.73 -10.65
C PRO A 7 -0.43 10.40 -10.23
N PRO A 8 -0.33 10.02 -8.95
CA PRO A 8 -0.97 8.80 -8.46
C PRO A 8 -2.49 8.89 -8.66
N PRO A 9 -3.10 7.89 -9.31
CA PRO A 9 -4.56 7.85 -9.46
C PRO A 9 -5.26 7.59 -8.12
N PHE A 10 -6.57 7.86 -8.06
CA PHE A 10 -7.37 7.71 -6.84
C PHE A 10 -7.24 6.32 -6.17
N HIS A 11 -7.05 5.25 -6.96
CA HIS A 11 -6.91 3.90 -6.42
C HIS A 11 -5.67 3.71 -5.52
N GLU A 12 -4.65 4.58 -5.62
CA GLU A 12 -3.45 4.53 -4.80
C GLU A 12 -3.72 4.85 -3.32
N ILE A 13 -4.87 5.45 -2.98
CA ILE A 13 -5.33 5.60 -1.58
C ILE A 13 -5.47 4.22 -0.93
N ARG A 14 -5.93 3.21 -1.69
CA ARG A 14 -6.06 1.83 -1.19
C ARG A 14 -4.69 1.22 -0.90
N SER A 15 -3.70 1.47 -1.75
CA SER A 15 -2.31 1.03 -1.54
C SER A 15 -1.66 1.74 -0.35
N LEU A 16 -1.95 3.02 -0.15
CA LEU A 16 -1.51 3.75 1.05
C LEU A 16 -2.12 3.16 2.33
N SER A 17 -3.43 2.94 2.35
CA SER A 17 -4.13 2.31 3.49
C SER A 17 -3.57 0.91 3.79
N GLY A 18 -3.30 0.11 2.74
CA GLY A 18 -2.68 -1.20 2.87
C GLY A 18 -1.31 -1.17 3.58
N ARG A 19 -0.44 -0.23 3.18
CA ARG A 19 0.89 -0.05 3.80
C ARG A 19 0.80 0.37 5.26
N LEU A 20 -0.01 1.39 5.56
CA LEU A 20 -0.15 1.94 6.91
C LEU A 20 -0.71 0.90 7.89
N HIS A 21 -1.78 0.20 7.53
CA HIS A 21 -2.35 -0.83 8.39
C HIS A 21 -1.50 -2.09 8.47
N SER A 22 -0.71 -2.41 7.44
CA SER A 22 0.25 -3.51 7.54
C SER A 22 1.32 -3.21 8.58
N ALA A 23 1.83 -1.97 8.60
CA ALA A 23 2.82 -1.53 9.57
C ALA A 23 2.25 -1.44 11.00
N GLU A 24 1.01 -0.98 11.16
CA GLU A 24 0.38 -0.76 12.46
C GLU A 24 -0.24 -2.04 13.07
N LYS A 25 -0.86 -2.89 12.23
CA LYS A 25 -1.76 -3.97 12.66
C LYS A 25 -1.46 -5.33 12.02
N GLY A 26 -0.47 -5.40 11.13
CA GLY A 26 -0.03 -6.64 10.48
C GLY A 26 -0.76 -6.98 9.17
N SER A 27 -0.25 -8.01 8.50
CA SER A 27 -0.70 -8.44 7.16
C SER A 27 -2.11 -8.99 7.15
N ASP A 28 -2.49 -9.77 8.16
CA ASP A 28 -3.76 -10.50 8.18
C ASP A 28 -4.94 -9.56 8.40
N PHE A 29 -4.76 -8.61 9.33
CA PHE A 29 -5.70 -7.50 9.51
C PHE A 29 -5.87 -6.72 8.21
N THR A 30 -4.76 -6.39 7.54
CA THR A 30 -4.79 -5.63 6.29
C THR A 30 -5.46 -6.41 5.16
N GLN A 31 -5.21 -7.72 5.07
CA GLN A 31 -5.85 -8.57 4.07
C GLN A 31 -7.37 -8.60 4.25
N ALA A 32 -7.85 -8.72 5.50
CA ALA A 32 -9.27 -8.67 5.83
C ALA A 32 -9.87 -7.29 5.51
N LEU A 33 -9.18 -6.21 5.90
CA LEU A 33 -9.60 -4.82 5.62
C LEU A 33 -9.71 -4.54 4.12
N LEU A 34 -8.76 -5.03 3.33
CA LEU A 34 -8.76 -4.89 1.88
C LEU A 34 -9.64 -5.93 1.18
N GLY A 35 -10.30 -6.83 1.92
CA GLY A 35 -11.19 -7.84 1.35
C GLY A 35 -10.50 -8.80 0.37
N HIS A 36 -9.20 -9.04 0.55
CA HIS A 36 -8.44 -9.90 -0.35
C HIS A 36 -8.53 -11.37 0.09
N ARG A 37 -8.88 -12.23 -0.85
CA ARG A 37 -8.95 -13.68 -0.61
C ARG A 37 -7.56 -14.33 -0.46
N SER A 38 -6.53 -13.75 -1.11
CA SER A 38 -5.16 -14.25 -1.03
C SER A 38 -4.20 -13.18 -0.53
N SER A 39 -3.19 -13.60 0.24
CA SER A 39 -2.11 -12.75 0.74
C SER A 39 -1.33 -12.08 -0.39
N SER A 40 -1.16 -12.78 -1.52
CA SER A 40 -0.48 -12.27 -2.72
C SER A 40 -1.06 -10.96 -3.27
N MET A 41 -2.37 -10.71 -3.08
CA MET A 41 -2.96 -9.44 -3.49
C MET A 41 -2.62 -8.35 -2.49
N THR A 42 -2.68 -8.63 -1.19
CA THR A 42 -2.26 -7.69 -0.14
C THR A 42 -0.80 -7.28 -0.30
N ASP A 43 0.08 -8.20 -0.68
CA ASP A 43 1.49 -7.90 -0.93
C ASP A 43 1.68 -6.84 -2.04
N LYS A 44 0.85 -6.86 -3.09
CA LYS A 44 0.89 -5.84 -4.17
C LYS A 44 0.50 -4.44 -3.69
N TYR A 45 -0.39 -4.35 -2.71
CA TYR A 45 -0.80 -3.06 -2.12
C TYR A 45 0.18 -2.60 -1.03
N ARG A 46 1.00 -3.51 -0.49
CA ARG A 46 2.09 -3.18 0.44
C ARG A 46 3.34 -2.66 -0.27
N ASP A 47 3.53 -2.99 -1.54
CA ASP A 47 4.68 -2.51 -2.32
C ASP A 47 4.55 -1.01 -2.63
N GLY A 48 5.41 -0.18 -2.03
CA GLY A 48 5.48 1.25 -2.32
C GLY A 48 6.19 1.62 -3.63
N ARG A 49 6.58 0.65 -4.46
CA ARG A 49 7.10 0.84 -5.83
C ARG A 49 8.24 1.87 -5.90
N GLY A 50 9.16 1.79 -4.94
CA GLY A 50 10.32 2.69 -4.84
C GLY A 50 10.01 4.10 -4.35
N ARG A 51 8.78 4.38 -3.89
CA ARG A 51 8.36 5.68 -3.32
C ARG A 51 8.39 5.70 -1.79
N GLU A 52 9.01 4.70 -1.18
CA GLU A 52 9.15 4.58 0.27
C GLU A 52 10.48 5.20 0.70
N TRP A 53 10.45 5.98 1.78
CA TRP A 53 11.67 6.37 2.48
C TRP A 53 12.18 5.14 3.22
N LYS A 54 13.36 4.66 2.86
CA LYS A 54 14.07 3.65 3.64
C LYS A 54 14.89 4.39 4.67
N ASP A 55 14.51 4.26 5.93
CA ASP A 55 15.41 4.62 7.02
C ASP A 55 16.61 3.65 6.96
N ILE A 56 17.81 4.22 6.83
CA ILE A 56 19.11 3.51 6.88
C ILE A 56 19.54 3.45 8.34
#